data_AF-A0A6C1SV98-F1
#
_entry.id   AF-A0A6C1SV98-F1
#
_cell.length_a   1.000
_cell.length_b   1.000
_cell.length_c   1.000
_cell.angle_alpha   90.00
_cell.angle_beta   90.00
_cell.angle_gamma   90.00
#
_symmetry.space_group_name_H-M   'P 1'
#
loop_
_entity.id
_entity.type
_entity.pdbx_description
1 polymer ?
#
loop_
_entity_poly.entity_id
_entity_poly.type
_entity_poly.pdbx_seq_one_letter_code
_entity_poly.pdbx_strand_id
1 'polypeptide(L)'
;MGLVAALKRFLRYLAGPAIGLLLIAFFAYHVVHGDRGLAAWEEMERQYAEAVAERDRLHAERQILEHRVRLLRPESLDADLLEEMARRTLGLGHPDDLVIFPEDEAGQPRP
;
A
#
# COMPACT_ATOMS: atom_id res chain seq x y z
N MET A 1 40.76 44.63 -48.18
CA MET A 1 39.75 45.11 -47.21
C MET A 1 38.31 44.61 -47.48
N GLY A 2 37.90 44.30 -48.72
CA GLY A 2 36.51 43.90 -49.01
C GLY A 2 36.11 42.47 -48.60
N LEU A 3 37.05 41.52 -48.58
CA LEU A 3 36.77 40.10 -48.32
C LEU A 3 36.37 39.83 -46.86
N VAL A 4 37.02 40.54 -45.92
CA VAL A 4 36.68 40.50 -44.50
C VAL A 4 35.28 41.08 -44.24
N ALA A 5 34.92 42.17 -44.93
CA ALA A 5 33.59 42.78 -44.81
C ALA A 5 32.48 41.88 -45.37
N ALA A 6 32.73 41.20 -46.49
CA ALA A 6 31.80 40.22 -47.07
C ALA A 6 31.59 39.02 -46.14
N LEU A 7 32.67 38.49 -45.56
CA LEU A 7 32.62 37.40 -44.58
C LEU A 7 31.85 37.82 -43.32
N LYS A 8 32.10 39.02 -42.78
CA LYS A 8 31.41 39.55 -41.60
C LYS A 8 29.90 39.71 -41.82
N ARG A 9 29.50 40.08 -43.04
CA ARG A 9 28.09 40.17 -43.44
C ARG A 9 27.45 38.78 -43.51
N PHE A 10 28.15 37.81 -44.09
CA PHE A 10 27.69 36.41 -44.17
C PHE A 10 27.53 35.77 -42.78
N LEU A 11 28.52 35.97 -41.90
CA LEU A 11 28.52 35.46 -40.54
C LEU A 11 27.32 36.01 -39.74
N ARG A 12 26.97 37.28 -39.94
CA ARG A 12 25.81 37.90 -39.28
C ARG A 12 24.47 37.35 -39.77
N TYR A 13 24.37 36.96 -41.04
CA TYR A 13 23.17 36.31 -41.58
C TYR A 13 23.04 34.85 -41.16
N LEU A 14 24.16 34.12 -41.05
CA LEU A 14 24.17 32.70 -40.63
C LEU A 14 24.11 32.51 -39.11
N ALA A 15 24.51 33.50 -38.32
CA ALA A 15 24.53 33.39 -36.86
C ALA A 15 23.16 33.04 -36.26
N GLY A 16 22.08 33.70 -36.72
CA GLY A 16 20.73 33.46 -36.22
C GLY A 16 20.26 32.01 -36.46
N PRO A 17 20.23 31.53 -37.72
CA PRO A 17 19.88 30.14 -38.04
C PRO A 17 20.79 29.12 -37.36
N ALA A 18 22.10 29.37 -37.26
CA ALA A 18 23.04 28.47 -36.61
C ALA A 18 22.75 28.34 -35.11
N ILE A 19 22.48 29.45 -34.42
CA ILE A 19 22.08 29.43 -33.00
C ILE A 19 20.76 28.69 -32.82
N GLY A 20 19.77 28.92 -33.71
CA GLY A 20 18.50 28.20 -33.68
C GLY A 20 18.67 26.69 -33.82
N LEU A 21 19.53 26.25 -34.74
CA LEU A 21 19.81 24.83 -34.97
C LEU A 21 20.55 24.20 -33.78
N LEU A 22 21.46 24.95 -33.16
CA LEU A 22 22.15 24.54 -31.93
C LEU A 22 21.20 24.38 -30.75
N LEU A 23 20.23 25.31 -30.59
CA LEU A 23 19.20 25.21 -29.57
C LEU A 23 18.29 24.00 -29.81
N ILE A 24 17.84 23.77 -31.05
CA ILE A 24 17.03 22.59 -31.39
C ILE A 24 17.79 21.31 -31.08
N ALA A 25 19.06 21.21 -31.47
CA ALA A 25 19.91 20.05 -31.18
C ALA A 25 20.09 19.84 -29.67
N PHE A 26 20.29 20.93 -28.92
CA PHE A 26 20.40 20.89 -27.46
C PHE A 26 19.11 20.37 -26.81
N PHE A 27 17.95 20.91 -27.21
CA PHE A 27 16.66 20.43 -26.69
C PHE A 27 16.38 19.00 -27.11
N ALA A 28 16.65 18.61 -28.36
CA ALA A 28 16.48 17.24 -28.84
C ALA A 28 17.37 16.27 -28.05
N TYR A 29 18.63 16.63 -27.80
CA TYR A 29 19.53 15.84 -26.97
C TYR A 29 19.01 15.71 -25.53
N HIS A 30 18.57 16.82 -24.92
CA HIS A 30 18.02 16.83 -23.56
C HIS A 30 16.67 16.13 -23.43
N VAL A 31 15.87 16.01 -24.48
CA VAL A 31 14.64 15.20 -24.49
C VAL A 31 14.98 13.71 -24.41
N VAL A 32 16.08 13.29 -25.05
CA VAL A 32 16.53 11.88 -25.07
C VAL A 32 17.33 11.52 -23.81
N HIS A 33 18.20 12.42 -23.33
CA HIS A 33 19.15 12.15 -22.25
C HIS A 33 18.80 12.85 -20.92
N GLY A 34 17.75 13.66 -20.87
CA GLY A 34 17.37 14.35 -19.65
C GLY A 34 16.52 13.45 -18.74
N ASP A 35 16.82 13.49 -17.45
CA ASP A 35 16.05 12.86 -16.35
C ASP A 35 14.56 13.28 -16.26
N ARG A 36 14.08 14.13 -17.19
CA ARG A 36 12.70 14.60 -17.33
C ARG A 36 12.09 14.29 -18.70
N GLY A 37 12.77 13.49 -19.53
CA GLY A 37 12.26 12.99 -20.80
C GLY A 37 11.22 11.88 -20.61
N LEU A 38 10.63 11.39 -21.72
CA LEU A 38 9.58 10.36 -21.78
C LEU A 38 9.82 9.16 -20.84
N ALA A 39 11.08 8.76 -20.65
CA ALA A 39 11.45 7.65 -19.76
C ALA A 39 11.15 7.93 -18.27
N ALA A 40 11.35 9.16 -17.79
CA ALA A 40 11.03 9.54 -16.41
C ALA A 40 9.51 9.64 -16.18
N TRP A 41 8.74 9.95 -17.23
CA TRP A 41 7.29 9.88 -17.17
C TRP A 41 6.83 8.43 -17.06
N GLU A 42 7.40 7.50 -17.83
CA GLU A 42 7.04 6.08 -17.75
C GLU A 42 7.35 5.47 -16.38
N GLU A 43 8.45 5.87 -15.75
CA GLU A 43 8.80 5.45 -14.39
C GLU A 43 7.85 6.05 -13.33
N MET A 44 7.51 7.33 -13.44
CA MET A 44 6.54 7.97 -12.54
C MET A 44 5.13 7.37 -12.69
N GLU A 45 4.70 7.06 -13.92
CA GLU A 45 3.41 6.42 -14.18
C GLU A 45 3.38 5.01 -13.58
N ARG A 46 4.49 4.26 -13.68
CA ARG A 46 4.65 2.95 -13.02
C ARG A 46 4.56 3.05 -11.51
N GLN A 47 5.32 3.95 -10.89
CA GLN A 47 5.30 4.14 -9.43
C GLN A 47 3.91 4.59 -8.94
N TYR A 48 3.23 5.43 -9.72
CA TYR A 48 1.85 5.83 -9.43
C TYR A 48 0.90 4.63 -9.51
N ALA A 49 0.99 3.81 -10.55
CA ALA A 49 0.16 2.61 -10.71
C ALA A 49 0.39 1.59 -9.58
N GLU A 50 1.64 1.36 -9.18
CA GLU A 50 1.99 0.48 -8.06
C GLU A 50 1.44 0.99 -6.73
N ALA A 51 1.60 2.29 -6.45
CA ALA A 51 1.09 2.89 -5.22
C ALA A 51 -0.46 2.84 -5.14
N VAL A 52 -1.14 3.06 -6.28
CA VAL A 52 -2.60 2.94 -6.36
C VAL A 52 -3.03 1.49 -6.15
N ALA A 53 -2.36 0.53 -6.78
CA ALA A 53 -2.68 -0.89 -6.61
C ALA A 53 -2.53 -1.35 -5.16
N GLU A 54 -1.45 -0.93 -4.47
CA GLU A 54 -1.26 -1.29 -3.06
C GLU A 54 -2.29 -0.60 -2.15
N ARG A 55 -2.61 0.67 -2.43
CA ARG A 55 -3.69 1.37 -1.70
C ARG A 55 -5.01 0.62 -1.85
N ASP A 56 -5.38 0.21 -3.05
CA ASP A 56 -6.65 -0.48 -3.31
C ASP A 56 -6.69 -1.85 -2.64
N ARG A 57 -5.57 -2.58 -2.65
CA ARG A 57 -5.41 -3.86 -1.94
C ARG A 57 -5.64 -3.70 -0.43
N LEU A 58 -4.93 -2.76 0.20
CA LEU A 58 -5.06 -2.49 1.63
C LEU A 58 -6.45 -1.96 1.99
N HIS A 59 -7.06 -1.17 1.11
CA HIS A 59 -8.42 -0.67 1.30
C HIS A 59 -9.45 -1.81 1.27
N ALA A 60 -9.32 -2.76 0.33
CA ALA A 60 -10.16 -3.94 0.28
C ALA A 60 -9.99 -4.82 1.53
N GLU A 61 -8.76 -5.02 1.99
CA GLU A 61 -8.48 -5.78 3.22
C GLU A 61 -9.11 -5.10 4.44
N ARG A 62 -8.96 -3.78 4.56
CA ARG A 62 -9.60 -2.98 5.60
C ARG A 62 -11.11 -3.13 5.57
N GLN A 63 -11.75 -3.08 4.40
CA GLN A 63 -13.20 -3.25 4.29
C GLN A 63 -13.67 -4.64 4.76
N ILE A 64 -12.92 -5.69 4.43
CA ILE A 64 -13.21 -7.05 4.89
C ILE A 64 -13.08 -7.13 6.41
N LEU A 65 -12.02 -6.56 6.98
CA LEU A 65 -11.79 -6.51 8.43
C LEU A 65 -12.87 -5.68 9.14
N GLU A 66 -13.25 -4.53 8.61
CA GLU A 66 -14.33 -3.70 9.14
C GLU A 66 -15.68 -4.41 9.08
N HIS A 67 -15.93 -5.18 8.01
CA HIS A 67 -17.12 -6.02 7.93
C HIS A 67 -17.10 -7.11 9.02
N ARG A 68 -15.98 -7.80 9.20
CA ARG A 68 -15.82 -8.81 10.26
C ARG A 68 -15.94 -8.23 11.66
N VAL A 69 -15.31 -7.09 11.93
CA VAL A 69 -15.41 -6.38 13.22
C VAL A 69 -16.84 -5.93 13.47
N ARG A 70 -17.54 -5.43 12.45
CA ARG A 70 -18.98 -5.09 12.56
C ARG A 70 -19.84 -6.31 12.86
N LEU A 71 -19.54 -7.49 12.30
CA LEU A 71 -20.21 -8.74 12.66
C LEU A 71 -19.89 -9.19 14.09
N LEU A 72 -18.77 -8.75 14.66
CA LEU A 72 -18.32 -9.07 16.02
C LEU A 72 -18.67 -7.96 17.04
N ARG A 73 -19.30 -6.87 16.61
CA ARG A 73 -19.50 -5.69 17.47
C ARG A 73 -20.66 -5.91 18.46
N PRO A 74 -20.51 -5.44 19.70
CA PRO A 74 -21.41 -5.75 20.81
C PRO A 74 -22.73 -5.00 20.80
N GLU A 75 -22.95 -4.06 19.87
CA GLU A 75 -24.28 -3.45 19.73
C GLU A 75 -25.36 -4.49 19.33
N SER A 76 -24.94 -5.70 18.92
CA SER A 76 -25.77 -6.91 18.78
C SER A 76 -25.29 -8.11 19.62
N LEU A 77 -24.17 -7.98 20.35
CA LEU A 77 -23.59 -9.06 21.14
C LEU A 77 -23.86 -8.76 22.62
N ASP A 78 -24.86 -9.45 23.17
CA ASP A 78 -25.34 -9.29 24.53
C ASP A 78 -24.17 -9.44 25.53
N ALA A 79 -24.01 -8.48 26.43
CA ALA A 79 -22.93 -8.50 27.44
C ALA A 79 -23.04 -9.74 28.33
N ASP A 80 -24.28 -10.19 28.58
CA ASP A 80 -24.58 -11.41 29.33
C ASP A 80 -24.08 -12.67 28.59
N LEU A 81 -24.15 -12.70 27.25
CA LEU A 81 -23.63 -13.80 26.43
C LEU A 81 -22.10 -13.85 26.42
N LEU A 82 -21.42 -12.70 26.48
CA LEU A 82 -19.97 -12.63 26.62
C LEU A 82 -19.52 -13.13 28.00
N GLU A 83 -20.24 -12.77 29.06
CA GLU A 83 -19.96 -13.25 30.41
C GLU A 83 -20.20 -14.76 30.53
N GLU A 84 -21.28 -15.27 29.93
CA GLU A 84 -21.59 -16.71 29.91
C GLU A 84 -20.57 -17.50 29.09
N MET A 85 -20.12 -16.98 27.93
CA MET A 85 -19.06 -17.59 27.13
C MET A 85 -17.71 -17.59 27.86
N ALA A 86 -17.38 -16.52 28.58
CA ALA A 86 -16.18 -16.47 29.42
C ALA A 86 -16.25 -17.53 30.52
N ARG A 87 -17.39 -17.63 31.21
CA ARG A 87 -17.63 -18.60 32.28
C ARG A 87 -17.55 -20.06 31.79
N ARG A 88 -18.12 -20.35 30.62
CA ARG A 88 -18.08 -21.69 29.98
C ARG A 88 -16.72 -22.07 29.40
N THR A 89 -15.98 -21.12 28.81
CA THR A 89 -14.73 -21.42 28.09
C THR A 89 -13.50 -21.42 29.00
N LEU A 90 -13.47 -20.59 30.05
CA LEU A 90 -12.35 -20.53 31.00
C LEU A 90 -12.39 -21.63 32.07
N GLY A 91 -13.42 -22.47 32.10
CA GLY A 91 -13.49 -23.58 33.05
C GLY A 91 -13.45 -23.13 34.52
N LEU A 92 -13.92 -21.92 34.82
CA LEU A 92 -14.09 -21.46 36.19
C LEU A 92 -15.39 -22.06 36.72
N GLY A 93 -15.30 -23.31 37.18
CA GLY A 93 -16.31 -23.87 38.08
C GLY A 93 -16.50 -22.93 39.26
N HIS A 94 -17.74 -22.71 39.67
CA HIS A 94 -18.00 -21.94 40.88
C HIS A 94 -17.33 -22.69 42.05
N PRO A 95 -16.77 -22.00 43.07
CA PRO A 95 -16.23 -22.68 44.25
C PRO A 95 -17.21 -23.65 44.93
N ASP A 96 -18.50 -23.59 44.59
CA ASP A 96 -19.57 -24.45 45.09
C ASP A 96 -20.00 -25.59 44.13
N ASP A 97 -19.32 -25.82 43.00
CA ASP A 97 -19.67 -26.91 42.07
C ASP A 97 -19.27 -28.28 42.65
N LEU A 98 -20.29 -29.08 43.00
CA LEU A 98 -20.13 -30.43 43.55
C LEU A 98 -19.90 -31.44 42.42
N VAL A 99 -18.66 -31.91 42.25
CA VAL A 99 -18.34 -33.02 41.34
C VAL A 99 -18.80 -34.33 41.98
N ILE A 100 -19.97 -34.83 41.58
CA ILE A 100 -20.44 -36.17 41.94
C ILE A 100 -19.81 -37.16 40.97
N PHE A 101 -18.83 -37.92 41.45
CA PHE A 101 -18.40 -39.14 40.77
C PHE A 101 -19.51 -40.18 40.96
N PRO A 102 -20.02 -40.82 39.89
CA PRO A 102 -20.89 -41.96 40.06
C PRO A 102 -20.14 -43.01 40.87
N GLU A 103 -20.78 -43.51 41.93
CA GLU A 103 -20.28 -44.65 42.66
C GLU A 103 -20.11 -45.80 41.66
N ASP A 104 -18.88 -46.21 41.43
CA ASP A 104 -18.64 -47.49 40.80
C ASP A 104 -19.27 -48.55 41.70
N GLU A 105 -20.22 -49.30 41.14
CA GLU A 105 -20.80 -50.50 41.75
C GLU A 105 -19.71 -51.56 41.96
N ALA A 106 -18.86 -51.38 42.95
CA ALA A 106 -17.92 -52.38 43.42
C ALA A 106 -17.46 -52.03 44.85
N GLY A 107 -18.29 -52.39 45.83
CA GLY A 107 -17.91 -52.38 47.23
C GLY A 107 -16.72 -53.29 47.51
N GLN A 108 -15.50 -52.77 47.38
CA GLN A 108 -14.30 -53.44 47.88
C GLN A 108 -13.21 -52.44 48.28
N PRO A 109 -12.74 -52.47 49.54
CA PRO A 109 -11.65 -51.61 49.99
C PRO A 109 -10.33 -52.08 49.38
N ARG A 110 -9.53 -51.15 48.83
CA ARG A 110 -8.13 -51.42 48.50
C ARG A 110 -7.21 -50.92 49.62
N PRO A 111 -6.12 -51.67 49.92
CA PRO A 111 -5.23 -51.45 51.06
C PRO A 111 -4.38 -50.18 50.96
#